data_AF-A0A969GGV5-F1
#
_entry.id   AF-A0A969GGV5-F1
#
_cell.length_a   1.000
_cell.length_b   1.000
_cell.length_c   1.000
_cell.angle_alpha   90.00
_cell.angle_beta   90.00
_cell.angle_gamma   90.00
#
_symmetry.space_group_name_H-M   'P 1'
#
loop_
_entity.id
_entity.type
_entity.pdbx_description
1 polymer ?
#
loop_
_entity_poly.entity_id
_entity_poly.type
_entity_poly.pdbx_seq_one_letter_code
_entity_poly.pdbx_strand_id
1 'polypeptide(L)'
;MPDNQEALVAIINNVHDLTIAQNNNWYRIPVSSVHKWLDKRWPPQWIAFYHTKALAPLSYGVYFYSRIIDIRRVARWQLFPTEPRTGQSSRQYFQLRFEPLRKFPAPILSRRWRRIVFIATTAEKLFRAVEINDLYDESPLEDRLWVELKRRDILAERQEFVRAMGEDYALDFAIYCNKGWLDIETDGDTWHANRERAATDNLRDNTLRTVGWTV
;
A
#
# COMPACT_ATOMS: atom_id res chain seq x y z
N MET A 1 -9.64 13.16 17.83
CA MET A 1 -9.59 11.71 17.56
C MET A 1 -8.36 11.18 18.28
N PRO A 2 -8.23 9.88 18.63
CA PRO A 2 -6.98 9.41 19.23
C PRO A 2 -5.89 9.43 18.14
N ASP A 3 -5.09 10.47 18.16
CA ASP A 3 -3.96 10.73 17.25
C ASP A 3 -2.81 9.77 17.58
N ASN A 4 -2.86 8.51 17.11
CA ASN A 4 -1.71 7.60 16.88
C ASN A 4 -2.08 6.14 16.55
N GLN A 5 -3.30 5.84 16.07
CA GLN A 5 -3.63 4.46 15.70
C GLN A 5 -3.09 4.14 14.30
N GLU A 6 -2.44 2.99 14.17
CA GLU A 6 -2.00 2.43 12.90
C GLU A 6 -3.20 1.83 12.14
N ALA A 7 -3.17 1.99 10.84
CA ALA A 7 -4.16 1.49 9.90
C ALA A 7 -3.47 0.77 8.75
N LEU A 8 -4.17 -0.20 8.18
CA LEU A 8 -3.71 -0.95 7.03
C LEU A 8 -4.76 -0.92 5.93
N VAL A 9 -4.36 -0.48 4.74
CA VAL A 9 -5.12 -0.74 3.52
C VAL A 9 -4.58 -2.00 2.87
N ALA A 10 -5.33 -3.09 3.01
CA ALA A 10 -5.06 -4.37 2.40
C ALA A 10 -5.69 -4.50 1.02
N ILE A 11 -5.32 -5.53 0.26
CA ILE A 11 -5.80 -5.73 -1.11
C ILE A 11 -6.74 -6.91 -1.21
N ILE A 12 -7.88 -6.68 -1.85
CA ILE A 12 -8.79 -7.73 -2.28
C ILE A 12 -8.78 -7.76 -3.80
N ASN A 13 -8.29 -8.88 -4.34
CA ASN A 13 -8.15 -9.09 -5.78
C ASN A 13 -9.02 -10.24 -6.32
N ASN A 14 -9.87 -10.82 -5.49
CA ASN A 14 -10.81 -11.87 -5.88
C ASN A 14 -12.09 -11.79 -5.03
N VAL A 15 -13.19 -12.32 -5.58
CA VAL A 15 -14.52 -12.29 -4.93
C VAL A 15 -14.55 -13.12 -3.65
N HIS A 16 -13.82 -14.24 -3.60
CA HIS A 16 -13.82 -15.13 -2.43
C HIS A 16 -13.31 -14.44 -1.17
N ASP A 17 -12.22 -13.67 -1.27
CA ASP A 17 -11.67 -12.90 -0.16
C ASP A 17 -12.59 -11.73 0.26
N LEU A 18 -13.32 -11.13 -0.70
CA LEU A 18 -14.35 -10.13 -0.39
C LEU A 18 -15.49 -10.74 0.43
N THR A 19 -15.99 -11.89 -0.01
CA THR A 19 -17.08 -12.61 0.67
C THR A 19 -16.68 -13.00 2.09
N ILE A 20 -15.45 -13.47 2.30
CA ILE A 20 -14.95 -13.78 3.64
C ILE A 20 -14.90 -12.52 4.52
N ALA A 21 -14.37 -11.41 4.00
CA ALA A 21 -14.28 -10.17 4.74
C ALA A 21 -15.68 -9.65 5.14
N GLN A 22 -16.68 -9.75 4.24
CA GLN A 22 -18.05 -9.29 4.48
C GLN A 22 -18.85 -10.21 5.41
N ASN A 23 -18.76 -11.53 5.22
CA ASN A 23 -19.64 -12.49 5.90
C ASN A 23 -19.02 -13.09 7.17
N ASN A 24 -17.68 -13.17 7.23
CA ASN A 24 -16.96 -13.81 8.32
C ASN A 24 -16.09 -12.84 9.14
N ASN A 25 -15.99 -11.57 8.71
CA ASN A 25 -15.29 -10.50 9.43
C ASN A 25 -13.81 -10.81 9.74
N TRP A 26 -13.11 -11.42 8.78
CA TRP A 26 -11.67 -11.60 8.88
C TRP A 26 -10.96 -11.48 7.54
N TYR A 27 -9.65 -11.21 7.58
CA TYR A 27 -8.76 -11.20 6.43
C TYR A 27 -7.43 -11.88 6.80
N ARG A 28 -6.66 -12.36 5.82
CA ARG A 28 -5.38 -13.04 6.05
C ARG A 28 -4.23 -12.36 5.31
N ILE A 29 -3.08 -12.31 5.96
CA ILE A 29 -1.83 -11.84 5.36
C ILE A 29 -0.76 -12.90 5.59
N PRO A 30 -0.03 -13.36 4.57
CA PRO A 30 1.10 -14.25 4.78
C PRO A 30 2.10 -13.65 5.78
N VAL A 31 2.62 -14.44 6.72
CA VAL A 31 3.60 -13.96 7.71
C VAL A 31 4.83 -13.35 7.01
N SER A 32 5.27 -13.97 5.91
CA SER A 32 6.36 -13.46 5.07
C SER A 32 6.08 -12.06 4.50
N SER A 33 4.82 -11.77 4.17
CA SER A 33 4.41 -10.48 3.61
C SER A 33 4.38 -9.39 4.67
N VAL A 34 4.00 -9.72 5.91
CA VAL A 34 4.07 -8.78 7.04
C VAL A 34 5.51 -8.35 7.28
N HIS A 35 6.43 -9.30 7.43
CA HIS A 35 7.85 -8.97 7.63
C HIS A 35 8.47 -8.20 6.47
N LYS A 36 8.03 -8.47 5.23
CA LYS A 36 8.58 -7.78 4.06
C LYS A 36 8.06 -6.35 3.90
N TRP A 37 6.78 -6.10 4.17
CA TRP A 37 6.12 -4.86 3.74
C TRP A 37 5.50 -4.04 4.88
N LEU A 38 5.27 -4.62 6.05
CA LEU A 38 4.45 -4.01 7.11
C LEU A 38 5.19 -3.85 8.45
N ASP A 39 6.46 -4.21 8.52
CA ASP A 39 7.22 -4.32 9.77
C ASP A 39 7.22 -3.00 10.59
N LYS A 40 7.27 -1.85 9.92
CA LYS A 40 7.29 -0.52 10.56
C LYS A 40 5.99 -0.17 11.33
N ARG A 41 4.83 -0.69 10.91
CA ARG A 41 3.49 -0.26 11.37
C ARG A 41 2.58 -1.45 11.69
N TRP A 42 3.17 -2.55 12.14
CA TRP A 42 2.46 -3.75 12.57
C TRP A 42 2.46 -3.87 14.09
N PRO A 43 1.34 -4.21 14.75
CA PRO A 43 0.03 -4.50 14.20
C PRO A 43 -0.87 -3.26 14.00
N PRO A 44 -1.72 -3.24 12.96
CA PRO A 44 -2.71 -2.18 12.79
C PRO A 44 -3.92 -2.35 13.71
N GLN A 45 -4.57 -1.25 14.09
CA GLN A 45 -5.85 -1.25 14.82
C GLN A 45 -7.05 -1.07 13.87
N TRP A 46 -6.83 -0.56 12.67
CA TRP A 46 -7.84 -0.42 11.62
C TRP A 46 -7.43 -1.14 10.35
N ILE A 47 -8.41 -1.70 9.64
CA ILE A 47 -8.21 -2.27 8.31
C ILE A 47 -9.19 -1.66 7.32
N ALA A 48 -8.73 -1.43 6.10
CA ALA A 48 -9.54 -1.10 4.95
C ALA A 48 -9.08 -1.90 3.73
N PHE A 49 -9.89 -1.91 2.66
CA PHE A 49 -9.64 -2.78 1.50
C PHE A 49 -9.64 -2.01 0.19
N TYR A 50 -8.50 -2.01 -0.50
CA TYR A 50 -8.39 -1.64 -1.90
C TYR A 50 -8.84 -2.78 -2.80
N HIS A 51 -9.80 -2.50 -3.68
CA HIS A 51 -10.39 -3.48 -4.59
C HIS A 51 -9.76 -3.36 -5.97
N THR A 52 -9.25 -4.46 -6.52
CA THR A 52 -8.66 -4.45 -7.87
C THR A 52 -9.73 -4.52 -8.96
N LYS A 53 -9.31 -4.47 -10.22
CA LYS A 53 -10.18 -4.62 -11.40
C LYS A 53 -11.09 -5.86 -11.36
N ALA A 54 -10.65 -6.93 -10.69
CA ALA A 54 -11.40 -8.19 -10.59
C ALA A 54 -12.71 -8.06 -9.78
N LEU A 55 -12.92 -6.94 -9.08
CA LEU A 55 -14.07 -6.70 -8.21
C LEU A 55 -15.00 -5.61 -8.76
N ALA A 56 -15.00 -5.37 -10.08
CA ALA A 56 -15.95 -4.45 -10.70
C ALA A 56 -17.40 -4.77 -10.25
N PRO A 57 -18.21 -3.77 -9.84
CA PRO A 57 -18.03 -2.33 -10.02
C PRO A 57 -17.19 -1.62 -8.95
N LEU A 58 -16.71 -2.31 -7.91
CA LEU A 58 -15.92 -1.71 -6.82
C LEU A 58 -14.44 -1.47 -7.19
N SER A 59 -14.06 -1.63 -8.45
CA SER A 59 -12.65 -1.57 -8.86
C SER A 59 -12.01 -0.21 -8.54
N TYR A 60 -10.71 -0.26 -8.24
CA TYR A 60 -9.84 0.91 -8.09
C TYR A 60 -10.23 1.86 -6.96
N GLY A 61 -10.66 1.32 -5.83
CA GLY A 61 -10.97 2.13 -4.67
C GLY A 61 -11.07 1.38 -3.35
N VAL A 62 -11.10 2.16 -2.27
CA VAL A 62 -11.33 1.73 -0.90
C VAL A 62 -12.73 2.16 -0.48
N TYR A 63 -13.58 1.18 -0.21
CA TYR A 63 -15.01 1.39 0.08
C TYR A 63 -15.38 1.05 1.50
N PHE A 64 -14.61 0.15 2.12
CA PHE A 64 -14.94 -0.44 3.41
C PHE A 64 -13.75 -0.35 4.36
N TYR A 65 -14.07 -0.17 5.63
CA TYR A 65 -13.13 -0.21 6.75
C TYR A 65 -13.74 -0.92 7.96
N SER A 66 -12.89 -1.35 8.88
CA SER A 66 -13.33 -1.86 10.18
C SER A 66 -12.23 -1.78 11.23
N ARG A 67 -12.63 -1.84 12.50
CA ARG A 67 -11.73 -1.94 13.65
C ARG A 67 -11.30 -3.39 13.82
N ILE A 68 -9.99 -3.61 13.94
CA ILE A 68 -9.43 -4.94 14.24
C ILE A 68 -9.67 -5.24 15.72
N ILE A 69 -10.15 -6.45 15.99
CA ILE A 69 -10.46 -6.95 17.34
C ILE A 69 -9.46 -8.02 17.80
N ASP A 70 -8.83 -8.74 16.87
CA ASP A 70 -7.87 -9.80 17.18
C ASP A 70 -6.94 -10.05 15.98
N ILE A 71 -5.68 -10.38 16.27
CA ILE A 71 -4.70 -10.83 15.26
C ILE A 71 -4.01 -12.07 15.79
N ARG A 72 -4.14 -13.18 15.06
CA ARG A 72 -3.54 -14.46 15.44
C ARG A 72 -2.79 -15.11 14.29
N ARG A 73 -1.73 -15.83 14.61
CA ARG A 73 -0.98 -16.64 13.62
C ARG A 73 -1.63 -18.00 13.44
N VAL A 74 -1.89 -18.37 12.20
CA VAL A 74 -2.58 -19.62 11.82
C VAL A 74 -1.99 -20.19 10.53
N ALA A 75 -2.09 -21.51 10.35
CA ALA A 75 -1.75 -22.17 9.09
C ALA A 75 -2.90 -22.06 8.08
N ARG A 76 -2.58 -22.15 6.78
CA ARG A 76 -3.59 -22.09 5.71
C ARG A 76 -4.72 -23.12 5.89
N TRP A 77 -4.38 -24.36 6.26
CA TRP A 77 -5.39 -25.41 6.47
C TRP A 77 -6.38 -25.10 7.60
N GLN A 78 -6.01 -24.24 8.55
CA GLN A 78 -6.93 -23.80 9.61
C GLN A 78 -7.89 -22.72 9.11
N LEU A 79 -7.47 -21.91 8.13
CA LEU A 79 -8.30 -20.89 7.49
C LEU A 79 -9.26 -21.50 6.47
N PHE A 80 -8.83 -22.55 5.77
CA PHE A 80 -9.58 -23.23 4.71
C PHE A 80 -9.62 -24.74 4.95
N PRO A 81 -10.41 -25.20 5.94
CA PRO A 81 -10.43 -26.61 6.34
C PRO A 81 -10.99 -27.54 5.27
N THR A 82 -11.78 -27.02 4.33
CA THR A 82 -12.39 -27.78 3.24
C THR A 82 -11.53 -27.86 1.98
N GLU A 83 -10.43 -27.10 1.90
CA GLU A 83 -9.50 -27.18 0.77
C GLU A 83 -8.64 -28.46 0.87
N PRO A 84 -8.30 -29.10 -0.27
CA PRO A 84 -7.37 -30.22 -0.29
C PRO A 84 -6.03 -29.86 0.36
N ARG A 85 -5.47 -30.78 1.14
CA ARG A 85 -4.14 -30.59 1.74
C ARG A 85 -3.07 -30.70 0.65
N THR A 86 -2.26 -29.66 0.52
CA THR A 86 -1.11 -29.57 -0.39
C THR A 86 0.15 -29.18 0.40
N GLY A 87 1.32 -29.15 -0.26
CA GLY A 87 2.54 -28.63 0.37
C GLY A 87 2.43 -27.19 0.88
N GLN A 88 1.47 -26.40 0.36
CA GLN A 88 1.23 -25.02 0.80
C GLN A 88 0.30 -24.92 2.01
N SER A 89 -0.33 -26.02 2.44
CA SER A 89 -1.31 -26.01 3.53
C SER A 89 -0.71 -25.61 4.88
N SER A 90 0.58 -25.85 5.10
CA SER A 90 1.32 -25.47 6.32
C SER A 90 1.77 -24.01 6.33
N ARG A 91 1.63 -23.28 5.21
CA ARG A 91 2.04 -21.87 5.10
C ARG A 91 1.35 -21.03 6.16
N GLN A 92 2.14 -20.16 6.79
CA GLN A 92 1.73 -19.36 7.94
C GLN A 92 1.15 -18.02 7.51
N TYR A 93 0.04 -17.64 8.14
CA TYR A 93 -0.69 -16.40 7.93
C TYR A 93 -0.99 -15.74 9.28
N PHE A 94 -1.05 -14.42 9.29
CA PHE A 94 -1.82 -13.69 10.30
C PHE A 94 -3.28 -13.62 9.84
N GLN A 95 -4.20 -14.06 10.71
CA GLN A 95 -5.63 -13.82 10.57
C GLN A 95 -5.98 -12.58 11.39
N LEU A 96 -6.45 -11.54 10.71
CA LEU A 96 -6.95 -10.32 11.31
C LEU A 96 -8.46 -10.45 11.39
N ARG A 97 -9.02 -10.52 12.61
CA ARG A 97 -10.45 -10.46 12.86
C ARG A 97 -10.84 -9.02 13.15
N PHE A 98 -11.99 -8.61 12.65
CA PHE A 98 -12.48 -7.24 12.80
C PHE A 98 -13.97 -7.20 13.13
N GLU A 99 -14.47 -6.03 13.52
CA GLU A 99 -15.91 -5.76 13.62
C GLU A 99 -16.57 -5.84 12.23
N PRO A 100 -17.91 -5.88 12.11
CA PRO A 100 -18.56 -5.80 10.80
C PRO A 100 -18.07 -4.61 9.95
N LEU A 101 -17.87 -4.84 8.65
CA LEU A 101 -17.39 -3.81 7.74
C LEU A 101 -18.34 -2.62 7.69
N ARG A 102 -17.75 -1.42 7.77
CA ARG A 102 -18.44 -0.15 7.63
C ARG A 102 -18.08 0.46 6.28
N LYS A 103 -19.05 1.08 5.61
CA LYS A 103 -18.83 1.77 4.34
C LYS A 103 -18.40 3.21 4.60
N PHE A 104 -17.41 3.69 3.85
CA PHE A 104 -17.10 5.11 3.85
C PHE A 104 -18.26 5.92 3.23
N PRO A 105 -18.55 7.14 3.72
CA PRO A 105 -19.52 8.04 3.07
C PRO A 105 -19.14 8.35 1.62
N ALA A 106 -17.84 8.54 1.35
CA ALA A 106 -17.27 8.67 0.02
C ALA A 106 -16.08 7.70 -0.12
N PRO A 107 -15.95 6.95 -1.23
CA PRO A 107 -14.85 6.02 -1.42
C PRO A 107 -13.53 6.76 -1.67
N ILE A 108 -12.41 6.17 -1.24
CA ILE A 108 -11.06 6.66 -1.52
C ILE A 108 -10.63 6.04 -2.85
N LEU A 109 -10.60 6.83 -3.92
CA LEU A 109 -10.41 6.32 -5.29
C LEU A 109 -8.95 6.40 -5.74
N SER A 110 -8.54 5.44 -6.57
CA SER A 110 -7.30 5.53 -7.33
C SER A 110 -7.57 6.28 -8.62
N ARG A 111 -6.93 7.43 -8.82
CA ARG A 111 -7.11 8.25 -10.03
C ARG A 111 -6.45 7.64 -11.26
N ARG A 112 -5.41 6.83 -11.05
CA ARG A 112 -4.71 6.08 -12.09
C ARG A 112 -4.61 4.62 -11.71
N TRP A 113 -4.43 3.77 -12.70
CA TRP A 113 -4.10 2.38 -12.44
C TRP A 113 -2.71 2.31 -11.81
N ARG A 114 -2.59 1.55 -10.72
CA ARG A 114 -1.29 1.30 -10.09
C ARG A 114 -1.26 -0.02 -9.34
N ARG A 115 -0.05 -0.57 -9.23
CA ARG A 115 0.23 -1.75 -8.42
C ARG A 115 0.34 -1.33 -6.96
N ILE A 116 -0.64 -1.72 -6.16
CA ILE A 116 -0.59 -1.62 -4.71
C ILE A 116 -0.24 -3.01 -4.18
N VAL A 117 0.47 -3.11 -3.06
CA VAL A 117 0.66 -4.38 -2.32
C VAL A 117 -0.01 -4.30 -0.96
N PHE A 118 0.38 -3.31 -0.16
CA PHE A 118 -0.29 -2.86 1.05
C PHE A 118 0.00 -1.37 1.20
N ILE A 119 -0.86 -0.65 1.94
CA ILE A 119 -0.54 0.71 2.39
C ILE A 119 -0.64 0.71 3.91
N ALA A 120 0.52 0.73 4.57
CA ALA A 120 0.60 0.94 6.00
C ALA A 120 0.53 2.45 6.27
N THR A 121 -0.41 2.87 7.11
CA THR A 121 -0.76 4.28 7.28
C THR A 121 -1.30 4.53 8.68
N THR A 122 -1.72 5.76 8.98
CA THR A 122 -2.41 6.08 10.22
C THR A 122 -3.93 6.08 10.04
N ALA A 123 -4.65 5.87 11.13
CA ALA A 123 -6.10 6.06 11.16
C ALA A 123 -6.49 7.48 10.74
N GLU A 124 -5.69 8.49 11.12
CA GLU A 124 -5.92 9.88 10.70
C GLU A 124 -5.92 10.02 9.18
N LYS A 125 -4.87 9.52 8.51
CA LYS A 125 -4.79 9.54 7.04
C LYS A 125 -5.91 8.73 6.40
N LEU A 126 -6.19 7.53 6.91
CA LEU A 126 -7.29 6.70 6.40
C LEU A 126 -8.64 7.42 6.40
N PHE A 127 -8.98 8.11 7.49
CA PHE A 127 -10.29 8.76 7.64
C PHE A 127 -10.38 10.14 6.98
N ARG A 128 -9.25 10.75 6.60
CA ARG A 128 -9.18 12.04 5.90
C ARG A 128 -8.91 11.91 4.40
N ALA A 129 -8.46 10.75 3.94
CA ALA A 129 -8.08 10.52 2.55
C ALA A 129 -9.26 10.74 1.60
N VAL A 130 -8.98 11.42 0.49
CA VAL A 130 -9.91 11.61 -0.64
C VAL A 130 -9.49 10.73 -1.80
N GLU A 131 -8.19 10.49 -1.96
CA GLU A 131 -7.61 9.62 -2.98
C GLU A 131 -6.52 8.72 -2.40
N ILE A 132 -6.12 7.69 -3.16
CA ILE A 132 -5.11 6.72 -2.71
C ILE A 132 -3.78 7.39 -2.31
N ASN A 133 -3.36 8.45 -3.00
CA ASN A 133 -2.12 9.17 -2.68
C ASN A 133 -2.13 9.81 -1.28
N ASP A 134 -3.30 10.10 -0.71
CA ASP A 134 -3.41 10.63 0.66
C ASP A 134 -3.10 9.58 1.74
N LEU A 135 -3.07 8.29 1.38
CA LEU A 135 -2.86 7.20 2.33
C LEU A 135 -1.38 6.91 2.62
N TYR A 136 -0.45 7.30 1.75
CA TYR A 136 0.97 6.99 1.92
C TYR A 136 1.59 7.79 3.07
N ASP A 137 2.50 7.16 3.82
CA ASP A 137 3.00 7.66 5.11
C ASP A 137 4.46 7.25 5.41
N GLU A 138 5.36 7.47 4.46
CA GLU A 138 6.78 7.16 4.62
C GLU A 138 7.58 8.24 5.35
N SER A 139 7.39 9.52 5.01
CA SER A 139 8.15 10.61 5.64
C SER A 139 7.36 11.92 5.78
N PRO A 140 7.67 12.75 6.79
CA PRO A 140 7.12 14.10 6.90
C PRO A 140 7.49 15.02 5.74
N LEU A 141 8.61 14.75 5.04
CA LEU A 141 8.99 15.54 3.87
C LEU A 141 8.08 15.22 2.67
N GLU A 142 7.82 13.93 2.42
CA GLU A 142 6.86 13.51 1.40
C GLU A 142 5.49 14.12 1.66
N ASP A 143 5.00 14.07 2.90
CA ASP A 143 3.68 14.60 3.21
C ASP A 143 3.56 16.11 2.95
N ARG A 144 4.61 16.87 3.31
CA ARG A 144 4.67 18.30 3.01
C ARG A 144 4.72 18.56 1.50
N LEU A 145 5.53 17.79 0.77
CA LEU A 145 5.60 17.91 -0.69
C LEU A 145 4.26 17.55 -1.34
N TRP A 146 3.61 16.48 -0.90
CA TRP A 146 2.30 16.05 -1.40
C TRP A 146 1.24 17.14 -1.25
N VAL A 147 1.15 17.76 -0.07
CA VAL A 147 0.23 18.89 0.18
C VAL A 147 0.49 20.04 -0.81
N GLU A 148 1.76 20.38 -1.05
CA GLU A 148 2.15 21.46 -1.94
C GLU A 148 1.97 21.13 -3.43
N LEU A 149 2.10 19.86 -3.84
CA LEU A 149 1.78 19.37 -5.18
C LEU A 149 0.27 19.46 -5.43
N LYS A 150 -0.56 18.97 -4.49
CA LYS A 150 -2.02 19.11 -4.57
C LYS A 150 -2.46 20.57 -4.65
N ARG A 151 -1.88 21.45 -3.82
CA ARG A 151 -2.20 22.88 -3.79
C ARG A 151 -1.91 23.58 -5.13
N ARG A 152 -0.95 23.07 -5.91
CA ARG A 152 -0.58 23.59 -7.23
C ARG A 152 -1.23 22.83 -8.40
N ASP A 153 -2.17 21.92 -8.12
CA ASP A 153 -2.80 21.04 -9.12
C ASP A 153 -1.78 20.23 -9.94
N ILE A 154 -0.64 19.86 -9.34
CA ILE A 154 0.35 19.00 -9.98
C ILE A 154 -0.05 17.54 -9.75
N LEU A 155 -0.35 16.84 -10.85
CA LEU A 155 -0.69 15.42 -10.82
C LEU A 155 0.56 14.57 -10.58
N ALA A 156 0.69 14.06 -9.35
CA ALA A 156 1.77 13.18 -8.94
C ALA A 156 1.21 11.88 -8.34
N GLU A 157 1.96 10.80 -8.49
CA GLU A 157 1.66 9.48 -7.95
C GLU A 157 2.73 9.10 -6.91
N ARG A 158 2.32 8.91 -5.66
CA ARG A 158 3.22 8.55 -4.54
C ARG A 158 3.52 7.06 -4.50
N GLN A 159 4.75 6.65 -4.20
CA GLN A 159 5.15 5.24 -4.12
C GLN A 159 4.81 4.42 -5.38
N GLU A 160 5.13 4.95 -6.55
CA GLU A 160 4.86 4.26 -7.81
C GLU A 160 5.89 3.18 -8.12
N PHE A 161 5.42 1.94 -8.36
CA PHE A 161 6.28 0.85 -8.80
C PHE A 161 6.48 0.88 -10.31
N VAL A 162 7.73 1.11 -10.74
CA VAL A 162 8.15 1.10 -12.15
C VAL A 162 9.13 -0.05 -12.41
N ARG A 163 9.05 -0.62 -13.61
CA ARG A 163 9.94 -1.69 -14.06
C ARG A 163 11.01 -1.09 -14.97
N ALA A 164 12.28 -1.20 -14.59
CA ALA A 164 13.41 -0.78 -15.42
C ALA A 164 14.50 -1.86 -15.41
N MET A 165 15.02 -2.20 -16.59
CA MET A 165 16.13 -3.19 -16.75
C MET A 165 15.94 -4.53 -16.02
N GLY A 166 14.69 -4.99 -15.84
CA GLY A 166 14.44 -6.25 -15.15
C GLY A 166 14.39 -6.15 -13.62
N GLU A 167 14.34 -4.95 -13.07
CA GLU A 167 14.15 -4.68 -11.63
C GLU A 167 12.92 -3.78 -11.37
N ASP A 168 12.28 -3.96 -10.21
CA ASP A 168 11.16 -3.13 -9.75
C ASP A 168 11.70 -2.01 -8.84
N TYR A 169 11.43 -0.76 -9.19
CA TYR A 169 11.79 0.43 -8.41
C TYR A 169 10.52 1.07 -7.85
N ALA A 170 10.58 1.58 -6.62
CA ALA A 170 9.52 2.40 -6.05
C ALA A 170 9.98 3.86 -6.09
N LEU A 171 9.19 4.72 -6.73
CA LEU A 171 9.44 6.15 -6.84
C LEU A 171 8.68 6.89 -5.75
N ASP A 172 9.32 7.81 -5.04
CA ASP A 172 8.65 8.59 -3.98
C ASP A 172 7.50 9.39 -4.58
N PHE A 173 7.76 10.12 -5.67
CA PHE A 173 6.75 10.80 -6.49
C PHE A 173 7.04 10.64 -7.98
N ALA A 174 6.09 10.07 -8.70
CA ALA A 174 6.08 10.02 -10.15
C ALA A 174 5.20 11.13 -10.74
N ILE A 175 5.77 11.98 -11.59
CA ILE A 175 5.02 13.00 -12.35
C ILE A 175 5.16 12.72 -13.84
N TYR A 176 4.01 12.56 -14.50
CA TYR A 176 3.95 12.32 -15.93
C TYR A 176 3.63 13.60 -16.67
N CYS A 177 4.57 14.11 -17.47
CA CYS A 177 4.35 15.30 -18.29
C CYS A 177 4.68 15.05 -19.77
N ASN A 178 4.26 15.97 -20.64
CA ASN A 178 4.48 15.83 -22.08
C ASN A 178 5.96 15.88 -22.49
N LYS A 179 6.83 16.45 -21.65
CA LYS A 179 8.28 16.57 -21.93
C LYS A 179 9.10 15.39 -21.40
N GLY A 180 8.49 14.49 -20.64
CA GLY A 180 9.16 13.37 -19.98
C GLY A 180 8.49 13.02 -18.65
N TRP A 181 9.04 12.03 -17.96
CA TRP A 181 8.55 11.63 -16.64
C TRP A 181 9.57 12.10 -15.59
N LEU A 182 9.08 12.66 -14.49
CA LEU A 182 9.92 13.14 -13.39
C LEU A 182 9.77 12.19 -12.20
N ASP A 183 10.89 11.74 -11.67
CA ASP A 183 11.00 11.06 -10.39
C ASP A 183 11.46 12.11 -9.36
N ILE A 184 10.63 12.42 -8.36
CA ILE A 184 11.03 13.33 -7.27
C ILE A 184 11.26 12.50 -6.02
N GLU A 185 12.53 12.42 -5.64
CA GLU A 185 12.99 11.75 -4.43
C GLU A 185 13.01 12.72 -3.24
N THR A 186 12.57 12.23 -2.09
CA THR A 186 12.41 13.01 -0.86
C THR A 186 13.27 12.47 0.28
N ASP A 187 14.46 12.00 -0.07
CA ASP A 187 15.49 11.50 0.84
C ASP A 187 16.50 12.58 1.29
N GLY A 188 16.30 13.83 0.85
CA GLY A 188 17.15 14.98 1.10
C GLY A 188 17.18 15.42 2.58
N ASP A 189 18.10 14.82 3.36
CA ASP A 189 18.96 15.43 4.39
C ASP A 189 19.26 14.52 5.61
N THR A 190 18.78 13.27 5.66
CA THR A 190 19.14 12.34 6.76
C THR A 190 20.37 11.45 6.51
N TRP A 191 21.09 11.61 5.40
CA TRP A 191 22.08 10.61 4.98
C TRP A 191 23.41 11.25 4.58
N HIS A 192 24.38 11.23 5.49
CA HIS A 192 25.78 11.45 5.13
C HIS A 192 26.19 10.43 4.05
N ALA A 193 26.65 10.95 2.91
CA ALA A 193 27.07 10.21 1.74
C ALA A 193 28.15 9.16 2.07
N ASN A 194 27.73 7.90 2.21
CA ASN A 194 28.65 6.77 2.18
C ASN A 194 28.92 6.42 0.70
N ARG A 195 30.19 6.24 0.31
CA ARG A 195 30.59 5.99 -1.10
C ARG A 195 29.88 4.77 -1.71
N GLU A 196 29.58 3.75 -0.92
CA GLU A 196 28.86 2.55 -1.36
C GLU A 196 27.38 2.84 -1.71
N ARG A 197 26.74 3.77 -1.00
CA ARG A 197 25.35 4.17 -1.28
C ARG A 197 25.27 5.09 -2.48
N ALA A 198 26.21 6.04 -2.61
CA ALA A 198 26.30 6.88 -3.80
C ALA A 198 26.47 6.06 -5.10
N ALA A 199 27.18 4.93 -5.05
CA ALA A 199 27.26 4.02 -6.21
C ALA A 199 25.91 3.33 -6.52
N THR A 200 25.14 3.00 -5.49
CA THR A 200 23.80 2.38 -5.63
C THR A 200 22.79 3.40 -6.17
N ASP A 201 22.80 4.61 -5.65
CA ASP A 201 21.91 5.71 -6.07
C ASP A 201 22.20 6.11 -7.52
N ASN A 202 23.48 6.28 -7.88
CA ASN A 202 23.88 6.55 -9.27
C ASN A 202 23.45 5.42 -10.22
N LEU A 203 23.54 4.15 -9.80
CA LEU A 203 23.11 3.03 -10.62
C LEU A 203 21.58 3.04 -10.81
N ARG A 204 20.83 3.36 -9.75
CA ARG A 204 19.38 3.53 -9.80
C ARG A 204 19.00 4.65 -10.77
N ASP A 205 19.56 5.84 -10.60
CA ASP A 205 19.21 7.02 -11.41
C ASP A 205 19.54 6.79 -12.89
N ASN A 206 20.72 6.22 -13.17
CA ASN A 206 21.10 5.86 -14.53
C ASN A 206 20.13 4.83 -15.12
N THR A 207 19.69 3.85 -14.34
CA THR A 207 18.72 2.85 -14.77
C THR A 207 17.35 3.47 -15.06
N LEU A 208 16.84 4.35 -14.20
CA LEU A 208 15.57 5.05 -14.41
C LEU A 208 15.64 5.99 -15.63
N ARG A 209 16.77 6.65 -15.86
CA ARG A 209 17.02 7.46 -17.07
C ARG A 209 16.96 6.65 -18.36
N THR A 210 17.40 5.38 -18.35
CA THR A 210 17.31 4.52 -19.56
C THR A 210 15.88 4.26 -20.02
N VAL A 211 14.90 4.38 -19.12
CA VAL A 211 13.48 4.16 -19.44
C VAL A 211 12.67 5.47 -19.45
N GLY A 212 13.34 6.63 -19.50
CA GLY A 212 12.72 7.93 -19.75
C GLY A 212 12.39 8.78 -18.50
N TRP A 213 12.83 8.37 -17.31
CA TRP A 213 12.71 9.19 -16.10
C TRP A 213 13.83 10.21 -15.99
N THR A 214 13.47 11.42 -15.54
CA THR A 214 14.41 12.38 -15.01
C THR A 214 14.26 12.36 -13.49
N VAL A 215 15.30 11.87 -12.82
CA VAL A 215 15.52 12.01 -11.38
C VAL A 215 16.23 13.34 -11.13
#